data_AF-L9Y1U3-F1
#
_entry.id   AF-L9Y1U3-F1
#
_cell.length_a   1.000
_cell.length_b   1.000
_cell.length_c   1.000
_cell.angle_alpha   90.00
_cell.angle_beta   90.00
_cell.angle_gamma   90.00
#
_symmetry.space_group_name_H-M   'P 1'
#
loop_
_entity.id
_entity.type
_entity.pdbx_description
1 polymer ?
#
loop_
_entity_poly.entity_id
_entity_poly.type
_entity_poly.pdbx_seq_one_letter_code
_entity_poly.pdbx_strand_id
1 'polypeptide(L)' 'MDLAIDDEDFPRCGVAFERDHADVVTTGSVGVGEARRLEQRPLVDFAVEWFESDRR' A
#
# COMPACT_ATOMS: atom_id res chain seq x y z
N MET A 1 4.26 21.51 13.56
CA MET A 1 4.63 20.18 14.08
C MET A 1 5.41 19.50 12.98
N ASP A 2 6.58 18.98 13.30
CA ASP A 2 7.32 18.09 12.41
C ASP A 2 6.88 16.66 12.74
N LEU A 3 6.36 15.93 11.75
CA LEU A 3 6.00 14.53 11.94
C LEU A 3 7.24 13.71 11.58
N ALA A 4 7.69 12.83 12.48
CA ALA A 4 8.69 11.84 12.12
C ALA A 4 8.05 10.87 11.12
N ILE A 5 8.24 11.14 9.83
CA ILE A 5 7.74 10.29 8.75
C ILE A 5 8.74 9.13 8.59
N ASP A 6 8.20 7.92 8.65
CA ASP A 6 8.90 6.66 8.46
C ASP A 6 8.12 5.81 7.45
N ASP A 7 8.84 5.14 6.55
CA ASP A 7 8.32 4.31 5.47
C ASP A 7 8.78 2.84 5.56
N GLU A 8 9.48 2.43 6.63
CA GLU A 8 10.06 1.09 6.77
C GLU A 8 9.02 -0.04 6.63
N ASP A 9 7.80 0.16 7.12
CA ASP A 9 6.70 -0.80 7.05
C ASP A 9 5.85 -0.72 5.77
N PHE A 10 6.08 0.26 4.88
CA PHE A 10 5.29 0.43 3.66
C PHE A 10 5.32 -0.81 2.75
N PRO A 11 6.46 -1.51 2.54
CA PRO A 11 6.47 -2.74 1.77
C PRO A 11 5.59 -3.84 2.36
N ARG A 12 5.57 -3.98 3.69
CA ARG A 12 4.74 -4.99 4.39
C ARG A 12 3.25 -4.67 4.25
N CYS A 13 2.90 -3.40 4.47
CA CYS A 13 1.54 -2.91 4.28
C CYS A 13 1.07 -3.11 2.83
N GLY A 14 1.92 -2.81 1.84
CA GLY A 14 1.62 -3.00 0.42
C GLY A 14 1.37 -4.46 0.05
N VAL A 15 2.21 -5.38 0.55
CA VAL A 15 2.00 -6.82 0.33
C VAL A 15 0.70 -7.31 0.98
N ALA A 16 0.37 -6.82 2.18
CA ALA A 16 -0.90 -7.16 2.83
C ALA A 16 -2.10 -6.65 2.02
N PHE A 17 -2.03 -5.42 1.52
CA PHE A 17 -3.08 -4.84 0.66
C PHE A 17 -3.25 -5.65 -0.63
N GLU A 18 -2.17 -5.96 -1.34
CA GLU A 18 -2.23 -6.73 -2.59
C GLU A 18 -2.77 -8.15 -2.38
N ARG A 19 -2.50 -8.77 -1.22
CA ARG A 19 -3.04 -10.09 -0.87
C ARG A 19 -4.55 -10.03 -0.60
N ASP A 20 -5.00 -9.03 0.14
CA ASP A 20 -6.38 -8.95 0.64
C ASP A 20 -7.33 -8.27 -0.37
N HIS A 21 -6.79 -7.49 -1.30
CA HIS A 21 -7.51 -6.72 -2.32
C HIS A 21 -6.95 -6.94 -3.74
N ALA A 22 -6.60 -8.19 -4.07
CA ALA A 22 -6.01 -8.52 -5.37
C ALA A 22 -6.91 -8.14 -6.56
N ASP A 23 -8.23 -8.07 -6.38
CA ASP A 23 -9.21 -7.74 -7.41
C ASP A 23 -9.23 -6.25 -7.79
N VAL A 24 -8.73 -5.36 -6.93
CA VAL A 24 -8.70 -3.91 -7.17
C VAL A 24 -7.30 -3.38 -7.54
N VAL A 25 -6.30 -4.26 -7.62
CA VAL A 25 -4.94 -3.94 -8.07
C VAL A 25 -4.75 -4.45 -9.49
N THR A 26 -4.53 -3.53 -10.43
CA THR A 26 -4.13 -3.89 -11.79
C THR A 26 -2.62 -3.81 -11.93
N THR A 27 -1.97 -4.93 -12.25
CA THR A 27 -0.53 -4.99 -12.54
C THR A 27 -0.28 -4.99 -14.05
N GLY A 28 0.88 -4.49 -14.46
CA GLY A 28 1.29 -4.46 -15.86
C GLY A 28 2.64 -3.81 -16.06
N SER A 29 2.94 -3.44 -17.31
CA SER A 29 4.19 -2.77 -17.68
C SER A 29 3.93 -1.41 -18.31
N VAL A 30 4.74 -0.41 -17.96
CA VAL A 30 4.83 0.87 -18.67
C VAL A 30 6.25 1.00 -19.23
N GLY A 31 6.38 0.83 -20.55
CA GLY A 31 7.70 0.67 -21.17
C GLY A 31 8.41 -0.58 -20.64
N VAL A 32 9.56 -0.40 -19.99
CA VAL A 32 10.34 -1.48 -19.36
C VAL A 32 10.08 -1.63 -17.85
N GLY A 33 9.23 -0.78 -17.26
CA GLY A 33 8.96 -0.77 -15.82
C GLY A 33 7.73 -1.58 -15.44
N GLU A 34 7.81 -2.30 -14.32
CA GLU A 34 6.65 -2.91 -13.66
C GLU A 34 5.80 -1.82 -12.99
N ALA A 35 4.49 -1.85 -13.25
CA ALA A 35 3.55 -0.83 -12.82
C ALA A 35 2.34 -1.45 -12.11
N ARG A 36 1.79 -0.67 -11.19
CA ARG A 36 0.56 -0.98 -10.45
C ARG A 36 -0.40 0.20 -10.59
N ARG A 37 -1.66 -0.08 -10.92
CA ARG A 37 -2.76 0.88 -10.89
C ARG A 37 -3.77 0.43 -9.84
N LEU A 38 -4.07 1.32 -8.91
CA LEU A 38 -5.01 1.14 -7.82
C LEU A 38 -5.63 2.50 -7.45
N GLU A 39 -6.77 2.48 -6.76
CA GLU A 39 -7.41 3.68 -6.23
C GLU A 39 -6.73 4.09 -4.90
N GLN A 40 -6.44 5.38 -4.74
CA GLN A 40 -5.71 5.86 -3.56
C GLN A 40 -6.50 5.69 -2.26
N ARG A 41 -7.79 6.04 -2.26
CA ARG A 41 -8.61 6.03 -1.03
C ARG A 41 -8.69 4.64 -0.41
N PRO A 42 -9.03 3.56 -1.16
CA PRO A 42 -8.99 2.21 -0.62
C PRO A 42 -7.64 1.80 -0.02
N LEU A 43 -6.52 2.17 -0.67
CA LEU A 43 -5.19 1.88 -0.12
C LEU A 43 -4.92 2.64 1.17
N VAL A 44 -5.28 3.93 1.25
CA VAL A 44 -5.05 4.75 2.43
C VAL A 44 -5.93 4.29 3.59
N ASP A 45 -7.21 4.01 3.34
CA ASP A 45 -8.14 3.52 4.35
C ASP A 45 -7.65 2.18 4.93
N PHE A 46 -7.23 1.25 4.06
CA PHE A 46 -6.58 0.01 4.47
C PHE A 46 -5.31 0.27 5.30
N ALA A 47 -4.43 1.16 4.84
CA ALA A 47 -3.17 1.44 5.52
C ALA A 47 -3.39 2.01 6.93
N VAL A 48 -4.40 2.86 7.13
CA VAL A 48 -4.77 3.38 8.46
C VAL A 48 -5.14 2.23 9.39
N GLU A 49 -6.04 1.34 8.98
CA GLU A 49 -6.46 0.19 9.80
C GLU A 49 -5.31 -0.79 10.06
N TRP A 50 -4.46 -1.01 9.06
CA TRP A 50 -3.29 -1.88 9.15
C TRP A 50 -2.28 -1.34 10.16
N PHE A 51 -1.96 -0.04 10.11
CA PHE A 51 -1.05 0.59 11.07
C PHE A 51 -1.62 0.69 12.49
N GLU A 52 -2.94 0.68 12.67
CA GLU A 52 -3.52 0.60 14.03
C GLU A 52 -3.41 -0.80 14.63
N SER A 53 -3.41 -1.84 13.78
CA SER A 53 -3.44 -3.24 14.20
C SER A 53 -2.05 -3.90 14.31
N ASP A 54 -1.09 -3.47 13.47
CA ASP A 54 0.18 -4.17 13.24
C ASP A 54 1.43 -3.35 13.62
N ARG A 55 1.28 -2.07 13.99
CA ARG A 55 2.42 -1.17 14.24
C ARG A 55 3.01 -1.39 15.64
N ARG A 56 4.31 -1.71 15.68
CA ARG A 56 5.12 -1.72 16.91
C ARG A 56 5.47 -0.31 17.36
#